data_AF-A0A961GS05-F1
#
_entry.id   AF-A0A961GS05-F1
#
_cell.length_a   1.000
_cell.length_b   1.000
_cell.length_c   1.000
_cell.angle_alpha   90.00
_cell.angle_beta   90.00
_cell.angle_gamma   90.00
#
_symmetry.space_group_name_H-M   'P 1'
#
loop_
_entity.id
_entity.type
_entity.pdbx_description
1 polymer ?
#
loop_
_entity_poly.entity_id
_entity_poly.type
_entity_poly.pdbx_seq_one_letter_code
_entity_poly.pdbx_strand_id
1 'polypeptide(L)'
;MERFALLVDAGYFFAAGAEAAFGSGVPRREIRLVDPDRAVQDLHEQAAALCGDLQLLRVYWYDAMPGPSLSLEQSELALQSGLKLRLGVLNNVGQQKGVDSLVVTDLIDLARNRAVVDAVLLSGDEDLRVGVQIAQSFGLRVHLWGAGNTAQNVSRSLRMEADSFAAIDDEWFVRCFEHVAVPRAENGTGYEPSVFLEAVEGETLQSAADRVSRELLSDLDARGIEQLVAVFNIGQSVPLEYDRRLIGATARLMGGTRFSPAEMREIRGVFVTVVHQLAEHAAGTVEEPA
;
A
#
# COMPACT_ATOMS: atom_id res chain seq x y z
N MET A 1 3.20 -27.04 17.99
CA MET A 1 2.15 -26.58 17.06
C MET A 1 2.87 -26.08 15.83
N GLU A 2 2.60 -26.71 14.70
CA GLU A 2 3.26 -26.39 13.43
C GLU A 2 2.57 -25.20 12.77
N ARG A 3 3.34 -24.37 12.07
CA ARG A 3 2.88 -23.09 11.54
C ARG A 3 3.40 -22.89 10.12
N PHE A 4 2.74 -22.03 9.37
CA PHE A 4 3.22 -21.56 8.07
C PHE A 4 3.33 -20.03 8.03
N ALA A 5 4.06 -19.48 7.06
CA ALA A 5 4.11 -18.05 6.78
C ALA A 5 3.75 -17.76 5.33
N LEU A 6 3.11 -16.62 5.08
CA LEU A 6 2.88 -16.09 3.73
C LEU A 6 3.84 -14.92 3.50
N LEU A 7 4.64 -14.97 2.45
CA LEU A 7 5.59 -13.94 2.05
C LEU A 7 5.14 -13.38 0.69
N VAL A 8 4.78 -12.09 0.67
CA VAL A 8 4.27 -11.42 -0.53
C VAL A 8 5.27 -10.38 -1.02
N ASP A 9 5.79 -10.58 -2.22
CA ASP A 9 6.50 -9.56 -2.97
C ASP A 9 5.47 -8.59 -3.58
N ALA A 10 5.38 -7.38 -3.03
CA ALA A 10 4.41 -6.38 -3.45
C ALA A 10 4.64 -5.93 -4.90
N GLY A 11 5.90 -5.81 -5.32
CA GLY A 11 6.25 -5.38 -6.67
C GLY A 11 5.69 -6.37 -7.70
N TYR A 12 5.95 -7.66 -7.48
CA TYR A 12 5.37 -8.73 -8.29
C TYR A 12 3.84 -8.77 -8.18
N PHE A 13 3.29 -8.75 -6.96
CA PHE A 13 1.86 -8.84 -6.68
C PHE A 13 1.06 -7.81 -7.48
N PHE A 14 1.46 -6.54 -7.43
CA PHE A 14 0.73 -5.48 -8.13
C PHE A 14 0.97 -5.50 -9.63
N ALA A 15 2.20 -5.79 -10.11
CA ALA A 15 2.47 -5.84 -11.54
C ALA A 15 1.73 -6.99 -12.23
N ALA A 16 1.82 -8.20 -11.67
CA ALA A 16 1.13 -9.37 -12.19
C ALA A 16 -0.38 -9.30 -11.96
N GLY A 17 -0.81 -8.78 -10.82
CA GLY A 17 -2.22 -8.55 -10.50
C GLY A 17 -2.88 -7.53 -11.41
N ALA A 18 -2.16 -6.48 -11.85
CA ALA A 18 -2.67 -5.52 -12.82
C ALA A 18 -2.94 -6.18 -14.19
N GLU A 19 -2.01 -7.02 -14.66
CA GLU A 19 -2.21 -7.78 -15.89
C GLU A 19 -3.42 -8.71 -15.77
N ALA A 20 -3.57 -9.39 -14.63
CA ALA A 20 -4.72 -10.26 -14.34
C ALA A 20 -6.06 -9.50 -14.28
N ALA A 21 -6.11 -8.38 -13.55
CA ALA A 21 -7.34 -7.62 -13.33
C ALA A 21 -7.77 -6.80 -14.55
N PHE A 22 -6.81 -6.21 -15.27
CA PHE A 22 -7.07 -5.19 -16.28
C PHE A 22 -6.64 -5.60 -17.69
N GLY A 23 -6.07 -6.80 -17.86
CA GLY A 23 -5.58 -7.31 -19.14
C GLY A 23 -4.36 -6.57 -19.70
N SER A 24 -3.78 -5.65 -18.93
CA SER A 24 -2.62 -4.85 -19.34
C SER A 24 -1.83 -4.37 -18.13
N GLY A 25 -0.57 -3.98 -18.34
CA GLY A 25 0.25 -3.39 -17.29
C GLY A 25 -0.25 -1.99 -16.90
N VAL A 26 -0.67 -1.83 -15.65
CA VAL A 26 -1.08 -0.54 -15.07
C VAL A 26 0.01 -0.05 -14.11
N PRO A 27 0.38 1.25 -14.13
CA PRO A 27 1.33 1.79 -13.17
C PRO A 27 0.87 1.58 -11.73
N ARG A 28 1.77 1.14 -10.85
CA ARG A 28 1.50 0.85 -9.43
C ARG A 28 0.66 1.89 -8.68
N ARG A 29 0.93 3.18 -8.94
CA ARG A 29 0.25 4.33 -8.30
C ARG A 29 -1.22 4.51 -8.73
N GLU A 30 -1.63 3.86 -9.81
CA GLU A 30 -2.99 3.90 -10.35
C GLU A 30 -3.79 2.66 -9.89
N ILE A 31 -3.21 1.82 -9.03
CA ILE A 31 -3.87 0.62 -8.52
C ILE A 31 -4.16 0.83 -7.03
N ARG A 32 -5.40 0.60 -6.64
CA ARG A 32 -5.84 0.60 -5.24
C ARG A 32 -6.48 -0.73 -4.91
N LEU A 33 -6.13 -1.29 -3.74
CA LEU A 33 -6.91 -2.38 -3.15
C LEU A 33 -8.27 -1.85 -2.67
N VAL A 34 -9.34 -2.48 -3.17
CA VAL A 34 -10.73 -2.15 -2.80
C VAL A 34 -10.93 -2.31 -1.30
N ASP A 35 -10.50 -3.45 -0.75
CA ASP A 35 -10.55 -3.76 0.68
C ASP A 35 -9.25 -4.49 1.09
N PRO A 36 -8.27 -3.77 1.67
CA PRO A 36 -7.00 -4.38 2.09
C PRO A 36 -7.15 -5.44 3.17
N ASP A 37 -8.09 -5.31 4.11
CA ASP A 37 -8.30 -6.30 5.17
C ASP A 37 -8.83 -7.59 4.56
N ARG A 38 -9.91 -7.49 3.77
CA ARG A 38 -10.49 -8.65 3.09
C ARG A 38 -9.50 -9.30 2.14
N ALA A 39 -8.70 -8.53 1.40
CA ALA A 39 -7.69 -9.07 0.51
C ALA A 39 -6.63 -9.87 1.28
N VAL A 40 -6.14 -9.38 2.42
CA VAL A 40 -5.17 -10.10 3.27
C VAL A 40 -5.79 -11.35 3.88
N GLN A 41 -7.05 -11.29 4.32
CA GLN A 41 -7.80 -12.45 4.83
C GLN A 41 -8.01 -13.51 3.74
N ASP A 42 -8.41 -13.12 2.53
CA ASP A 42 -8.58 -14.03 1.40
C ASP A 42 -7.26 -14.74 1.03
N LEU A 43 -6.15 -14.01 1.02
CA LEU A 43 -4.83 -14.59 0.77
C LEU A 43 -4.44 -15.57 1.88
N HIS A 44 -4.75 -15.25 3.13
CA HIS A 44 -4.58 -16.17 4.25
C HIS A 44 -5.40 -17.44 4.07
N GLU A 45 -6.70 -17.32 3.75
CA GLU A 45 -7.62 -18.45 3.59
C GLU A 45 -7.16 -19.39 2.48
N GLN A 46 -6.77 -18.81 1.33
CA GLN A 46 -6.21 -19.57 0.21
C GLN A 46 -4.89 -20.27 0.57
N ALA A 47 -4.03 -19.63 1.37
CA ALA A 47 -2.75 -20.20 1.78
C ALA A 47 -2.95 -21.31 2.81
N ALA A 48 -3.87 -21.13 3.74
CA ALA A 48 -4.26 -22.16 4.71
C ALA A 48 -4.83 -23.39 4.01
N ALA A 49 -5.65 -23.23 2.97
CA ALA A 49 -6.16 -24.34 2.18
C ALA A 49 -5.05 -25.18 1.52
N LEU A 50 -3.93 -24.56 1.14
CA LEU A 50 -2.74 -25.24 0.62
C LEU A 50 -1.90 -25.92 1.72
N CYS A 51 -1.76 -25.25 2.86
CA CYS A 51 -0.93 -25.69 3.98
C CYS A 51 -1.63 -26.66 4.96
N GLY A 52 -2.93 -26.94 4.78
CA GLY A 52 -3.69 -27.86 5.62
C GLY A 52 -3.97 -27.31 7.02
N ASP A 53 -3.78 -28.14 8.06
CA ASP A 53 -4.09 -27.79 9.46
C ASP A 53 -3.05 -26.87 10.13
N LEU A 54 -2.10 -26.32 9.36
CA LEU A 54 -1.06 -25.43 9.88
C LEU A 54 -1.64 -24.07 10.25
N GLN A 55 -1.24 -23.53 11.40
CA GLN A 55 -1.64 -22.18 11.78
C GLN A 55 -0.78 -21.12 11.08
N LEU A 56 -1.40 -20.06 10.58
CA LEU A 56 -0.64 -18.92 10.08
C LEU A 56 0.15 -18.29 11.23
N LEU A 57 1.46 -18.16 11.05
CA LEU A 57 2.31 -17.34 11.91
C LEU A 57 2.07 -15.85 11.61
N ARG A 58 2.19 -15.46 10.34
CA ARG A 58 2.11 -14.06 9.88
C ARG A 58 2.10 -13.96 8.34
N VAL A 59 1.49 -12.90 7.82
CA VAL A 59 1.68 -12.42 6.44
C VAL A 59 2.81 -11.38 6.44
N TYR A 60 3.88 -11.63 5.71
CA TYR A 60 4.98 -10.70 5.50
C TYR A 60 4.79 -10.03 4.14
N TRP A 61 4.63 -8.70 4.15
CA TRP A 61 4.43 -7.90 2.95
C TRP A 61 5.69 -7.11 2.66
N TYR A 62 6.37 -7.43 1.57
CA TYR A 62 7.64 -6.83 1.19
C TYR A 62 7.42 -5.80 0.10
N ASP A 63 7.70 -4.53 0.42
CA ASP A 63 7.47 -3.43 -0.51
C ASP A 63 8.64 -2.45 -0.49
N ALA A 64 8.75 -1.62 -1.53
CA ALA A 64 9.76 -0.58 -1.60
C ALA A 64 9.23 0.71 -0.98
N MET A 65 10.06 1.38 -0.18
CA MET A 65 9.72 2.73 0.29
C MET A 65 9.73 3.71 -0.89
N PRO A 66 8.62 4.40 -1.21
CA PRO A 66 8.56 5.30 -2.37
C PRO A 66 9.29 6.63 -2.13
N GLY A 67 9.59 6.99 -0.88
CA GLY A 67 10.23 8.25 -0.49
C GLY A 67 10.52 8.34 1.02
N PRO A 68 10.43 9.54 1.64
CA PRO A 68 10.67 9.70 3.07
C PRO A 68 9.52 9.21 3.96
N SER A 69 8.35 8.91 3.38
CA SER A 69 7.15 8.47 4.06
C SER A 69 6.49 7.31 3.32
N LEU A 70 5.63 6.57 4.02
CA LEU A 70 4.76 5.54 3.43
C LEU A 70 3.82 6.17 2.40
N SER A 71 3.43 5.39 1.39
CA SER A 71 2.24 5.70 0.59
C SER A 71 0.95 5.48 1.39
N LEU A 72 -0.17 6.00 0.90
CA LEU A 72 -1.50 5.78 1.50
C LEU A 72 -1.77 4.28 1.69
N GLU A 73 -1.58 3.48 0.64
CA GLU A 73 -1.84 2.04 0.68
C GLU A 73 -0.85 1.28 1.58
N GLN A 74 0.43 1.70 1.64
CA GLN A 74 1.38 1.13 2.58
C GLN A 74 0.97 1.41 4.03
N SER A 75 0.46 2.60 4.31
CA SER A 75 -0.06 2.95 5.63
C SER A 75 -1.25 2.07 6.01
N GLU A 76 -2.16 1.78 5.08
CA GLU A 76 -3.28 0.88 5.33
C GLU A 76 -2.86 -0.55 5.58
N LEU A 77 -2.01 -1.10 4.70
CA LEU A 77 -1.50 -2.45 4.83
C LEU A 77 -0.73 -2.64 6.14
N ALA A 78 0.03 -1.64 6.58
CA ALA A 78 0.78 -1.68 7.83
C ALA A 78 -0.10 -1.82 9.09
N LEU A 79 -1.38 -1.43 9.02
CA LEU A 79 -2.33 -1.52 10.13
C LEU A 79 -3.14 -2.83 10.11
N GLN A 80 -3.04 -3.65 9.06
CA GLN A 80 -3.82 -4.88 8.94
C GLN A 80 -3.38 -5.93 9.97
N SER A 81 -4.36 -6.58 10.60
CA SER A 81 -4.12 -7.61 11.60
C SER A 81 -3.40 -8.81 10.97
N GLY A 82 -2.38 -9.33 11.65
CA GLY A 82 -1.60 -10.46 11.15
C GLY A 82 -0.65 -10.15 9.99
N LEU A 83 -0.64 -8.91 9.49
CA LEU A 83 0.29 -8.45 8.46
C LEU A 83 1.50 -7.75 9.07
N LYS A 84 2.66 -7.94 8.44
CA LYS A 84 3.88 -7.18 8.75
C LYS A 84 4.46 -6.60 7.48
N LEU A 85 4.37 -5.27 7.37
CA LEU A 85 5.02 -4.52 6.31
C LEU A 85 6.53 -4.48 6.55
N ARG A 86 7.29 -4.87 5.51
CA ARG A 86 8.76 -4.92 5.45
C ARG A 86 9.20 -4.05 4.29
N LEU A 87 9.89 -2.95 4.59
CA LEU A 87 10.23 -1.94 3.57
C LEU A 87 11.69 -2.01 3.19
N GLY A 88 11.95 -2.21 1.89
CA GLY A 88 13.27 -2.05 1.29
C GLY A 88 13.67 -0.58 1.25
N VAL A 89 14.96 -0.30 1.47
CA VAL A 89 15.50 1.07 1.47
C VAL A 89 16.10 1.38 0.09
N LEU A 90 15.73 2.53 -0.49
CA LEU A 90 16.37 3.07 -1.69
C LEU A 90 17.87 3.30 -1.44
N ASN A 91 18.72 2.82 -2.35
CA ASN A 91 20.14 3.17 -2.28
C ASN A 91 20.37 4.62 -2.78
N ASN A 92 21.56 5.18 -2.53
CA ASN A 92 21.90 6.56 -2.89
C ASN A 92 21.86 6.89 -4.39
N VAL A 93 21.61 5.90 -5.27
CA VAL A 93 21.48 6.06 -6.72
C VAL A 93 20.01 5.99 -7.16
N GLY A 94 19.06 5.98 -6.22
CA GLY A 94 17.63 5.90 -6.50
C GLY A 94 17.18 4.54 -7.03
N GLN A 95 18.03 3.50 -6.95
CA GLN A 95 17.61 2.14 -7.24
C GLN A 95 16.98 1.55 -5.97
N GLN A 96 15.76 1.06 -6.11
CA GLN A 96 15.14 0.21 -5.10
C GLN A 96 15.95 -1.10 -5.08
N LYS A 97 16.76 -1.29 -4.04
CA LYS A 97 17.54 -2.50 -3.79
C LYS A 97 17.19 -3.02 -2.42
N GLY A 98 16.94 -4.32 -2.31
CA GLY A 98 16.90 -5.01 -1.02
C GLY A 98 15.54 -5.49 -0.55
N VAL A 99 14.47 -5.33 -1.33
CA VAL A 99 13.21 -6.06 -1.08
C VAL A 99 13.49 -7.56 -1.13
N ASP A 100 14.14 -8.03 -2.19
CA ASP A 100 14.52 -9.45 -2.37
C ASP A 100 15.43 -9.93 -1.25
N SER A 101 16.38 -9.09 -0.82
CA SER A 101 17.26 -9.40 0.32
C SER A 101 16.48 -9.53 1.63
N LEU A 102 15.42 -8.74 1.85
CA LEU A 102 14.55 -8.88 3.01
C LEU A 102 13.76 -10.19 2.95
N VAL A 103 13.19 -10.53 1.79
CA VAL A 103 12.47 -11.80 1.57
C VAL A 103 13.39 -12.97 1.85
N VAL A 104 14.57 -13.01 1.22
CA VAL A 104 15.57 -14.07 1.38
C VAL A 104 16.00 -14.19 2.84
N THR A 105 16.31 -13.08 3.51
CA THR A 105 16.75 -13.10 4.91
C THR A 105 15.67 -13.64 5.83
N ASP A 106 14.44 -13.12 5.71
CA ASP A 106 13.33 -13.54 6.57
C ASP A 106 12.96 -15.01 6.31
N LEU A 107 12.97 -15.47 5.05
CA LEU A 107 12.71 -16.87 4.70
C LEU A 107 13.74 -17.81 5.33
N ILE A 108 15.03 -17.46 5.25
CA ILE A 108 16.11 -18.23 5.87
C ILE A 108 15.99 -18.23 7.40
N ASP A 109 15.69 -17.09 8.01
CA ASP A 109 15.56 -16.99 9.46
C ASP A 109 14.35 -17.75 9.99
N LEU A 110 13.22 -17.70 9.29
CA LEU A 110 12.03 -18.49 9.58
C LEU A 110 12.35 -20.00 9.55
N ALA A 111 13.07 -20.45 8.52
CA ALA A 111 13.48 -21.84 8.37
C ALA A 111 14.49 -22.26 9.46
N ARG A 112 15.58 -21.49 9.63
CA ARG A 112 16.68 -21.78 10.55
C ARG A 112 16.20 -21.87 11.99
N ASN A 113 15.29 -21.00 12.40
CA ASN A 113 14.71 -21.00 13.75
C ASN A 113 13.56 -22.00 13.90
N ARG A 114 13.20 -22.74 12.84
CA ARG A 114 12.04 -23.64 12.79
C ARG A 114 10.77 -22.95 13.26
N ALA A 115 10.61 -21.67 12.88
CA ALA A 115 9.45 -20.88 13.24
C ALA A 115 8.20 -21.38 12.51
N VAL A 116 8.40 -21.87 11.29
CA VAL A 116 7.40 -22.44 10.39
C VAL A 116 7.95 -23.70 9.72
N VAL A 117 7.05 -24.57 9.26
CA VAL A 117 7.37 -25.81 8.52
C VAL A 117 7.08 -25.66 7.02
N ASP A 118 6.14 -24.77 6.67
CA ASP A 118 5.77 -24.44 5.29
C ASP A 118 5.81 -22.91 5.12
N ALA A 119 6.19 -22.45 3.94
CA ALA A 119 6.12 -21.05 3.55
C ALA A 119 5.46 -20.93 2.17
N VAL A 120 4.50 -20.02 2.05
CA VAL A 120 3.91 -19.63 0.77
C VAL A 120 4.61 -18.36 0.31
N LEU A 121 5.25 -18.41 -0.85
CA LEU A 121 5.97 -17.29 -1.45
C LEU A 121 5.23 -16.82 -2.70
N LEU A 122 4.69 -15.61 -2.69
CA LEU A 122 4.06 -14.99 -3.85
C LEU A 122 5.07 -14.06 -4.54
N SER A 123 5.73 -14.58 -5.58
CA SER A 123 6.71 -13.84 -6.40
C SER A 123 6.98 -14.58 -7.72
N GLY A 124 7.58 -13.87 -8.68
CA GLY A 124 8.10 -14.43 -9.93
C GLY A 124 9.62 -14.32 -10.09
N ASP A 125 10.32 -13.71 -9.12
CA ASP A 125 11.71 -13.29 -9.28
C ASP A 125 12.73 -14.42 -9.07
N GLU A 126 13.60 -14.65 -10.06
CA GLU A 126 14.67 -15.64 -9.99
C GLU A 126 15.65 -15.38 -8.84
N ASP A 127 15.85 -14.12 -8.44
CA ASP A 127 16.80 -13.75 -7.40
C ASP A 127 16.41 -14.32 -6.02
N LEU A 128 15.14 -14.68 -5.82
CA LEU A 128 14.66 -15.33 -4.59
C LEU A 128 15.03 -16.81 -4.51
N ARG A 129 15.43 -17.43 -5.62
CA ARG A 129 15.71 -18.88 -5.69
C ARG A 129 16.76 -19.32 -4.68
N VAL A 130 17.82 -18.52 -4.50
CA VAL A 130 18.87 -18.84 -3.53
C VAL A 130 18.34 -18.89 -2.09
N GLY A 131 17.36 -18.03 -1.76
CA GLY A 131 16.70 -18.05 -0.46
C GLY A 131 15.88 -19.31 -0.26
N VAL A 132 15.13 -19.73 -1.28
CA VAL A 132 14.36 -20.98 -1.28
C VAL A 132 15.27 -22.18 -1.04
N GLN A 133 16.35 -22.29 -1.81
CA GLN A 133 17.32 -23.38 -1.69
C GLN A 133 17.93 -23.48 -0.27
N ILE A 134 18.34 -22.34 0.30
CA ILE A 134 18.92 -22.31 1.65
C ILE A 134 17.87 -22.65 2.71
N ALA A 135 16.64 -22.14 2.58
CA ALA A 135 15.57 -22.42 3.53
C ALA A 135 15.19 -23.92 3.55
N GLN A 136 15.12 -24.54 2.36
CA GLN A 136 14.90 -25.99 2.22
C GLN A 136 16.02 -26.83 2.85
N SER A 137 17.26 -26.34 2.86
CA SER A 137 18.35 -27.02 3.58
C SER A 137 18.14 -27.13 5.10
N PHE A 138 17.26 -26.28 5.67
CA PHE A 138 16.80 -26.36 7.06
C PHE A 138 15.50 -27.16 7.24
N GLY A 139 14.95 -27.72 6.16
CA GLY A 139 13.75 -28.55 6.16
C GLY A 139 12.44 -27.79 5.95
N LEU A 140 12.49 -26.51 5.58
CA LEU A 140 11.30 -25.73 5.23
C LEU A 140 10.76 -26.17 3.87
N ARG A 141 9.45 -26.40 3.76
CA ARG A 141 8.76 -26.56 2.47
C ARG A 141 8.35 -25.20 1.93
N VAL A 142 8.61 -24.93 0.65
CA VAL A 142 8.29 -23.65 0.02
C VAL A 142 7.31 -23.86 -1.13
N HIS A 143 6.13 -23.26 -1.01
CA HIS A 143 5.08 -23.25 -2.02
C HIS A 143 5.11 -21.93 -2.78
N LEU A 144 5.39 -21.98 -4.08
CA LEU A 144 5.42 -20.79 -4.92
C LEU A 144 4.02 -20.45 -5.42
N TRP A 145 3.61 -19.21 -5.25
CA TRP A 145 2.44 -18.64 -5.87
C TRP A 145 2.81 -17.66 -6.96
N GLY A 146 2.13 -17.75 -8.10
CA GLY A 146 2.16 -16.78 -9.18
C GLY A 146 0.83 -16.06 -9.35
N ALA A 147 0.82 -15.01 -10.17
CA ALA A 147 -0.37 -14.27 -10.57
C ALA A 147 -0.30 -13.89 -12.07
N GLY A 148 -1.45 -13.68 -12.71
CA GLY A 148 -1.54 -13.31 -14.12
C GLY A 148 -0.85 -14.34 -15.03
N ASN A 149 -0.06 -13.87 -16.00
CA ASN A 149 0.59 -14.73 -16.98
C ASN A 149 1.84 -15.43 -16.44
N THR A 150 1.63 -16.44 -15.58
CA THR A 150 2.68 -17.19 -14.89
C THR A 150 3.64 -17.96 -15.81
N ALA A 151 3.31 -18.15 -17.09
CA ALA A 151 4.23 -18.73 -18.06
C ALA A 151 5.34 -17.76 -18.49
N GLN A 152 5.09 -16.46 -18.36
CA GLN A 152 6.02 -15.40 -18.77
C GLN A 152 6.64 -14.66 -17.59
N ASN A 153 5.88 -14.49 -16.50
CA ASN A 153 6.28 -13.64 -15.38
C ASN A 153 6.82 -14.40 -14.16
N VAL A 154 6.81 -15.74 -14.16
CA VAL A 154 7.44 -16.56 -13.10
C VAL A 154 8.68 -17.25 -13.64
N SER A 155 9.82 -17.04 -12.98
CA SER A 155 11.06 -17.73 -13.33
C SER A 155 10.91 -19.24 -13.29
N ARG A 156 11.27 -19.91 -14.39
CA ARG A 156 11.31 -21.37 -14.48
C ARG A 156 12.27 -21.97 -13.45
N SER A 157 13.42 -21.32 -13.23
CA SER A 157 14.41 -21.73 -12.23
C SER A 157 13.83 -21.74 -10.82
N LEU A 158 13.15 -20.65 -10.43
CA LEU A 158 12.48 -20.55 -9.13
C LEU A 158 11.38 -21.61 -8.98
N ARG A 159 10.56 -21.79 -10.02
CA ARG A 159 9.47 -22.78 -10.04
C ARG A 159 9.95 -24.22 -9.90
N MET A 160 11.13 -24.55 -10.43
CA MET A 160 11.75 -25.87 -10.28
C MET A 160 12.37 -26.08 -8.90
N GLU A 161 12.74 -25.01 -8.18
CA GLU A 161 13.29 -25.10 -6.82
C GLU A 161 12.19 -25.30 -5.77
N ALA A 162 11.03 -24.67 -5.96
CA ALA A 162 9.90 -24.76 -5.03
C ALA A 162 9.29 -26.17 -4.94
N ASP A 163 8.75 -26.51 -3.77
CA ASP A 163 8.10 -27.81 -3.50
C ASP A 163 6.76 -27.97 -4.23
N SER A 164 6.05 -26.87 -4.45
CA SER A 164 4.85 -26.84 -5.28
C SER A 164 4.64 -25.47 -5.90
N PHE A 165 3.75 -25.41 -6.89
CA PHE A 165 3.34 -24.17 -7.53
C PHE A 165 1.82 -24.09 -7.67
N ALA A 166 1.26 -22.92 -7.39
CA ALA A 166 -0.13 -22.57 -7.74
C ALA A 166 -0.18 -21.14 -8.29
N ALA A 167 -1.26 -20.80 -8.99
CA ALA A 167 -1.55 -19.43 -9.40
C ALA A 167 -2.78 -18.94 -8.64
N ILE A 168 -2.76 -17.69 -8.21
CA ILE A 168 -3.96 -17.01 -7.72
C ILE A 168 -4.86 -16.75 -8.93
N ASP A 169 -6.16 -16.99 -8.76
CA ASP A 169 -7.16 -16.79 -9.81
C ASP A 169 -7.21 -15.31 -10.25
N ASP A 170 -7.24 -15.06 -11.55
CA ASP A 170 -7.36 -13.71 -12.11
C ASP A 170 -8.66 -13.03 -11.64
N GLU A 171 -9.75 -13.80 -11.44
CA GLU A 171 -11.00 -13.27 -10.90
C GLU A 171 -10.84 -12.68 -9.50
N TRP A 172 -9.89 -13.17 -8.70
CA TRP A 172 -9.59 -12.59 -7.39
C TRP A 172 -9.04 -11.17 -7.55
N PHE A 173 -8.09 -10.97 -8.46
CA PHE A 173 -7.54 -9.64 -8.75
C PHE A 173 -8.60 -8.70 -9.34
N VAL A 174 -9.47 -9.17 -10.23
CA VAL A 174 -10.59 -8.38 -10.77
C VAL A 174 -11.49 -7.84 -9.67
N ARG A 175 -11.74 -8.61 -8.60
CA ARG A 175 -12.56 -8.17 -7.46
C ARG A 175 -11.80 -7.25 -6.50
N CYS A 176 -10.51 -7.48 -6.31
CA CYS A 176 -9.73 -6.80 -5.29
C CYS A 176 -9.04 -5.52 -5.78
N PHE A 177 -8.80 -5.37 -7.08
CA PHE A 177 -8.08 -4.23 -7.64
C PHE A 177 -9.03 -3.24 -8.28
N GLU A 178 -8.80 -1.97 -7.99
CA GLU A 178 -9.46 -0.85 -8.63
C GLU A 178 -8.43 -0.02 -9.40
N HIS A 179 -8.78 0.35 -10.64
CA HIS A 179 -7.97 1.30 -11.44
C HIS A 179 -8.39 2.73 -11.09
N VAL A 180 -7.54 3.43 -10.35
CA VAL A 180 -7.76 4.80 -9.93
C VAL A 180 -6.98 5.73 -10.86
N ALA A 181 -7.72 6.58 -11.57
CA ALA A 181 -7.10 7.59 -12.42
C ALA A 181 -6.34 8.61 -11.56
N VAL A 182 -5.02 8.62 -11.65
CA VAL A 182 -4.22 9.72 -11.09
C VAL A 182 -4.33 10.91 -12.07
N PRO A 183 -4.73 12.12 -11.63
CA PRO A 183 -4.74 13.29 -12.50
C PRO A 183 -3.36 13.47 -13.14
N ARG A 184 -3.28 13.30 -14.47
CA ARG A 184 -2.02 13.52 -15.19
C ARG A 184 -1.63 14.99 -15.05
N ALA A 185 -0.44 15.24 -14.51
CA ALA A 185 0.27 16.47 -14.80
C ALA A 185 0.68 16.43 -16.28
N GLU A 186 -0.20 16.86 -17.18
CA GLU A 186 0.16 17.00 -18.59
C GLU A 186 1.24 18.08 -18.72
N ASN A 187 2.43 17.65 -19.12
CA ASN A 187 3.50 18.46 -19.73
C ASN A 187 4.01 19.67 -18.91
N GLY A 188 5.10 19.47 -18.16
CA GLY A 188 6.26 20.38 -18.13
C GLY A 188 6.09 21.84 -17.66
N THR A 189 4.88 22.30 -17.37
CA THR A 189 4.58 23.59 -16.77
C THR A 189 3.59 23.32 -15.65
N GLY A 190 4.04 23.45 -14.41
CA GLY A 190 3.28 23.12 -13.22
C GLY A 190 1.90 23.77 -13.23
N TYR A 191 0.89 22.97 -13.50
CA TYR A 191 -0.49 23.26 -13.14
C TYR A 191 -1.01 22.03 -12.42
N GLU A 192 -0.66 21.92 -11.13
CA GLU A 192 -1.49 21.14 -10.22
C GLU A 192 -2.89 21.75 -10.26
N PRO A 193 -3.97 20.94 -10.23
CA PRO A 193 -5.32 21.46 -10.14
C PRO A 193 -5.39 22.36 -8.90
N SER A 194 -5.44 23.66 -9.18
CA SER A 194 -5.51 24.70 -8.17
C SER A 194 -6.83 24.52 -7.44
N VAL A 195 -6.78 24.41 -6.12
CA VAL A 195 -7.95 24.74 -5.30
C VAL A 195 -8.34 26.18 -5.68
N PHE A 196 -9.47 26.34 -6.37
CA PHE A 196 -9.98 27.65 -6.82
C PHE A 196 -11.05 28.12 -5.85
N LEU A 197 -10.60 28.71 -4.74
CA LEU A 197 -11.48 29.35 -3.77
C LEU A 197 -11.27 30.86 -3.83
N GLU A 198 -12.37 31.61 -3.67
CA GLU A 198 -12.31 33.06 -3.53
C GLU A 198 -11.90 33.44 -2.10
N ALA A 199 -11.02 34.44 -2.00
CA ALA A 199 -10.61 35.01 -0.72
C ALA A 199 -11.78 35.75 -0.07
N VAL A 200 -11.97 35.54 1.23
CA VAL A 200 -13.00 36.22 2.01
C VAL A 200 -12.34 37.27 2.91
N GLU A 201 -12.83 38.50 2.85
CA GLU A 201 -12.27 39.61 3.63
C GLU A 201 -12.46 39.36 5.14
N GLY A 202 -11.37 39.50 5.92
CA GLY A 202 -11.39 39.27 7.36
C GLY A 202 -11.41 37.79 7.78
N GLU A 203 -11.22 36.85 6.85
CA GLU A 203 -11.15 35.43 7.14
C GLU A 203 -9.94 35.07 8.02
N THR A 204 -10.15 34.16 8.97
CA THR A 204 -9.08 33.64 9.84
C THR A 204 -8.28 32.56 9.12
N LEU A 205 -7.03 32.36 9.53
CA LEU A 205 -6.19 31.28 9.00
C LEU A 205 -6.88 29.91 9.10
N GLN A 206 -7.51 29.65 10.25
CA GLN A 206 -8.24 28.41 10.50
C GLN A 206 -9.42 28.20 9.53
N SER A 207 -10.21 29.24 9.26
CA SER A 207 -11.35 29.18 8.33
C SER A 207 -10.88 28.94 6.89
N ALA A 208 -9.83 29.66 6.46
CA ALA A 208 -9.25 29.46 5.14
C ALA A 208 -8.69 28.04 4.98
N ALA A 209 -7.98 27.52 5.99
CA ALA A 209 -7.46 26.17 6.01
C ALA A 209 -8.57 25.10 5.96
N ASP A 210 -9.68 25.29 6.68
CA ASP A 210 -10.83 24.37 6.67
C ASP A 210 -11.46 24.30 5.27
N ARG A 211 -11.75 25.45 4.65
CA ARG A 211 -12.31 25.51 3.29
C ARG A 211 -11.40 24.88 2.25
N VAL A 212 -10.10 25.17 2.30
CA VAL A 212 -9.11 24.55 1.41
C VAL A 212 -9.05 23.05 1.64
N SER A 213 -9.09 22.59 2.89
CA SER A 213 -9.08 21.16 3.20
C SER A 213 -10.32 20.47 2.62
N ARG A 214 -11.51 21.03 2.81
CA ARG A 214 -12.76 20.46 2.24
C ARG A 214 -12.74 20.43 0.72
N GLU A 215 -12.23 21.47 0.08
CA GLU A 215 -12.10 21.52 -1.38
C GLU A 215 -11.04 20.56 -1.92
N LEU A 216 -9.95 20.30 -1.17
CA LEU A 216 -8.96 19.30 -1.56
C LEU A 216 -9.48 17.86 -1.47
N LEU A 217 -10.44 17.64 -0.57
CA LEU A 217 -11.00 16.34 -0.26
C LEU A 217 -12.35 16.10 -0.96
N SER A 218 -12.86 17.07 -1.73
CA SER A 218 -14.19 17.02 -2.35
C SER A 218 -14.31 15.93 -3.42
N ASP A 219 -13.21 15.66 -4.12
CA ASP A 219 -13.13 14.62 -5.16
C ASP A 219 -12.80 13.23 -4.60
N LEU A 220 -12.51 13.11 -3.29
CA LEU A 220 -12.21 11.82 -2.67
C LEU A 220 -13.50 11.09 -2.33
N ASP A 221 -13.54 9.81 -2.70
CA ASP A 221 -14.55 8.88 -2.21
C ASP A 221 -14.28 8.47 -0.75
N ALA A 222 -15.22 7.74 -0.15
CA ALA A 222 -15.09 7.25 1.23
C ALA A 222 -13.79 6.45 1.44
N ARG A 223 -13.38 5.66 0.45
CA ARG A 223 -12.15 4.88 0.46
C ARG A 223 -10.89 5.75 0.52
N GLY A 224 -10.86 6.84 -0.25
CA GLY A 224 -9.78 7.82 -0.19
C GLY A 224 -9.66 8.53 1.17
N ILE A 225 -10.79 8.75 1.85
CA ILE A 225 -10.80 9.31 3.21
C ILE A 225 -10.26 8.30 4.23
N GLU A 226 -10.67 7.03 4.15
CA GLU A 226 -10.13 5.95 5.00
C GLU A 226 -8.61 5.81 4.85
N GLN A 227 -8.11 5.91 3.63
CA GLN A 227 -6.68 5.92 3.31
C GLN A 227 -5.91 7.00 4.07
N LEU A 228 -6.47 8.21 4.12
CA LEU A 228 -5.88 9.32 4.87
C LEU A 228 -5.94 9.10 6.38
N VAL A 229 -7.04 8.54 6.90
CA VAL A 229 -7.16 8.19 8.32
C VAL A 229 -6.08 7.18 8.72
N ALA A 230 -5.82 6.17 7.88
CA ALA A 230 -4.77 5.19 8.14
C ALA A 230 -3.36 5.83 8.24
N VAL A 231 -3.06 6.81 7.39
CA VAL A 231 -1.81 7.59 7.50
C VAL A 231 -1.71 8.26 8.86
N PHE A 232 -2.78 8.93 9.29
CA PHE A 232 -2.79 9.69 10.56
C PHE A 232 -2.72 8.82 11.80
N ASN A 233 -3.20 7.58 11.72
CA ASN A 233 -3.04 6.58 12.78
C ASN A 233 -1.59 6.11 12.95
N ILE A 234 -0.79 6.10 11.87
CA ILE A 234 0.64 5.76 11.94
C ILE A 234 1.49 6.96 12.34
N GLY A 235 1.14 8.16 11.87
CA GLY A 235 1.85 9.39 12.22
C GLY A 235 1.10 10.65 11.81
N GLN A 236 1.38 11.77 12.49
CA GLN A 236 0.61 13.02 12.31
C GLN A 236 1.04 13.89 11.12
N SER A 237 1.76 13.33 10.14
CA SER A 237 2.22 14.10 8.98
C SER A 237 1.24 14.00 7.82
N VAL A 238 0.77 15.16 7.33
CA VAL A 238 0.01 15.26 6.08
C VAL A 238 0.87 14.72 4.92
N PRO A 239 0.35 13.80 4.08
CA PRO A 239 1.11 13.30 2.94
C PRO A 239 1.53 14.43 2.01
N LEU A 240 2.72 14.32 1.42
CA LEU A 240 3.35 15.40 0.65
C LEU A 240 2.49 15.90 -0.52
N GLU A 241 1.72 15.00 -1.14
CA GLU A 241 0.80 15.30 -2.24
C GLU A 241 -0.35 16.22 -1.83
N TYR A 242 -0.77 16.16 -0.56
CA TYR A 242 -1.77 17.07 0.02
C TYR A 242 -1.12 18.31 0.64
N ASP A 243 0.01 18.14 1.33
CA ASP A 243 0.66 19.22 2.10
C ASP A 243 1.01 20.44 1.22
N ARG A 244 1.61 20.20 0.05
CA ARG A 244 2.00 21.28 -0.86
C ARG A 244 0.80 22.07 -1.36
N ARG A 245 -0.26 21.36 -1.75
CA ARG A 245 -1.52 21.94 -2.26
C ARG A 245 -2.25 22.69 -1.16
N LEU A 246 -2.33 22.12 0.03
CA LEU A 246 -2.95 22.71 1.22
C LEU A 246 -2.28 24.03 1.60
N ILE A 247 -0.96 24.02 1.77
CA ILE A 247 -0.21 25.22 2.17
C ILE A 247 -0.26 26.27 1.06
N GLY A 248 -0.06 25.88 -0.20
CA GLY A 248 -0.08 26.79 -1.34
C GLY A 248 -1.43 27.45 -1.55
N ALA A 249 -2.53 26.69 -1.47
CA ALA A 249 -3.87 27.22 -1.62
C ALA A 249 -4.28 28.14 -0.45
N THR A 250 -3.98 27.74 0.80
CA THR A 250 -4.24 28.59 1.97
C THR A 250 -3.46 29.90 1.90
N ALA A 251 -2.19 29.86 1.45
CA ALA A 251 -1.40 31.07 1.26
C ALA A 251 -2.03 32.02 0.23
N ARG A 252 -2.58 31.50 -0.87
CA ARG A 252 -3.28 32.33 -1.88
C ARG A 252 -4.50 33.03 -1.31
N LEU A 253 -5.31 32.35 -0.49
CA LEU A 253 -6.47 32.96 0.17
C LEU A 253 -6.07 34.06 1.16
N MET A 254 -4.95 33.89 1.86
CA MET A 254 -4.42 34.86 2.83
C MET A 254 -3.57 35.98 2.19
N GLY A 255 -3.59 36.14 0.87
CA GLY A 255 -2.87 37.23 0.17
C GLY A 255 -1.40 36.92 -0.16
N GLY A 256 -1.04 35.65 -0.32
CA GLY A 256 0.30 35.20 -0.74
C GLY A 256 1.35 35.20 0.37
N THR A 257 0.93 35.12 1.63
CA THR A 257 1.81 35.16 2.80
C THR A 257 2.64 33.90 2.97
N ARG A 258 3.90 34.06 3.41
CA ARG A 258 4.70 32.93 3.92
C ARG A 258 4.30 32.64 5.37
N PHE A 259 3.87 31.42 5.64
CA PHE A 259 3.52 30.99 6.98
C PHE A 259 4.75 30.67 7.83
N SER A 260 4.67 31.04 9.11
CA SER A 260 5.58 30.60 10.16
C SER A 260 5.42 29.10 10.45
N PRO A 261 6.38 28.46 11.15
CA PRO A 261 6.24 27.07 11.57
C PRO A 261 5.03 26.77 12.47
N ALA A 262 4.55 27.76 13.23
CA ALA A 262 3.36 27.62 14.06
C ALA A 262 2.08 27.59 13.21
N GLU A 263 1.96 28.53 12.27
CA GLU A 263 0.83 28.61 11.33
C GLU A 263 0.78 27.37 10.42
N MET A 264 1.92 26.88 9.91
CA MET A 264 1.94 25.63 9.15
C MET A 264 1.47 24.42 9.96
N ARG A 265 1.75 24.38 11.27
CA ARG A 265 1.24 23.32 12.15
C ARG A 265 -0.27 23.45 12.36
N GLU A 266 -0.77 24.66 12.52
CA GLU A 266 -2.21 24.94 12.64
C GLU A 266 -2.96 24.50 11.38
N ILE A 267 -2.51 24.90 10.18
CA ILE A 267 -3.12 24.51 8.90
C ILE A 267 -3.19 22.98 8.76
N ARG A 268 -2.10 22.28 9.06
CA ARG A 268 -2.05 20.80 9.03
C ARG A 268 -2.99 20.16 10.06
N GLY A 269 -3.08 20.74 11.26
CA GLY A 269 -4.00 20.29 12.30
C GLY A 269 -5.46 20.42 11.89
N VAL A 270 -5.81 21.51 11.18
CA VAL A 270 -7.14 21.68 10.58
C VAL A 270 -7.41 20.60 9.54
N PHE A 271 -6.47 20.34 8.63
CA PHE A 271 -6.63 19.28 7.62
C PHE A 271 -6.89 17.91 8.23
N VAL A 272 -6.11 17.51 9.25
CA VAL A 272 -6.32 16.25 9.98
C VAL A 272 -7.72 16.22 10.62
N THR A 273 -8.15 17.32 11.24
CA THR A 273 -9.48 17.43 11.84
C THR A 273 -10.59 17.24 10.81
N VAL A 274 -10.46 17.88 9.64
CA VAL A 274 -11.44 17.76 8.54
C VAL A 274 -11.52 16.31 8.02
N VAL A 275 -10.38 15.63 7.86
CA VAL A 275 -10.36 14.22 7.44
C VAL A 275 -11.11 13.32 8.43
N HIS A 276 -10.87 13.48 9.74
CA HIS A 276 -11.60 12.70 10.75
C HIS A 276 -13.10 13.02 10.77
N GLN A 277 -13.48 14.30 10.62
CA GLN A 277 -14.89 14.66 10.50
C GLN A 277 -15.55 13.99 9.30
N LEU A 278 -14.93 14.02 8.12
CA LEU A 278 -15.47 13.37 6.93
C LEU A 278 -15.62 11.86 7.11
N ALA A 279 -14.65 11.21 7.77
CA ALA A 279 -14.71 9.79 8.09
C ALA A 279 -15.88 9.46 9.04
N GLU A 280 -16.10 10.26 10.08
CA GLU A 280 -17.23 10.09 11.01
C GLU A 280 -18.59 10.27 10.32
N HIS A 281 -18.70 11.26 9.43
CA HIS A 281 -19.93 11.48 8.66
C HIS A 281 -20.22 10.31 7.72
N ALA A 282 -19.19 9.78 7.04
CA ALA A 282 -19.34 8.63 6.16
C ALA A 282 -19.78 7.36 6.92
N ALA A 283 -19.24 7.13 8.12
CA ALA A 283 -19.64 6.01 8.99
C ALA A 283 -21.08 6.18 9.51
N GLY A 284 -21.47 7.40 9.91
CA GLY A 284 -22.81 7.69 10.41
C GLY A 284 -23.93 7.56 9.37
N THR A 285 -23.66 7.78 8.08
CA THR A 285 -24.65 7.55 7.01
C THR A 285 -24.90 6.07 6.69
N VAL A 286 -24.05 5.15 7.14
CA VAL A 286 -24.20 3.70 6.89
C VAL A 286 -25.05 3.02 7.98
N GLU A 287 -25.23 3.63 9.15
CA GLU A 287 -25.94 3.06 10.31
C GLU A 287 -27.44 3.41 10.41
N GLU A 288 -28.09 4.02 9.41
CA GLU A 288 -29.55 4.15 9.36
C GLU A 288 -30.20 3.02 8.54
N PRO A 289 -30.63 1.90 9.14
CA PRO A 289 -31.55 0.97 8.49
C PRO A 289 -32.98 1.52 8.60
N ALA A 290 -33.68 1.57 7.47
CA ALA A 290 -35.13 1.70 7.41
C ALA A 290 -35.84 0.41 7.85
#